data_AF-A0A287DEN5-F1
#
_entry.id   AF-A0A287DEN5-F1
#
_cell.length_a   1.000
_cell.length_b   1.000
_cell.length_c   1.000
_cell.angle_alpha   90.00
_cell.angle_beta   90.00
_cell.angle_gamma   90.00
#
_symmetry.space_group_name_H-M   'P 1'
#
loop_
_entity.id
_entity.type
_entity.pdbx_description
1 polymer ?
#
loop_
_entity_poly.entity_id
_entity_poly.type
_entity_poly.pdbx_seq_one_letter_code
_entity_poly.pdbx_strand_id
1 'polypeptide(L)'
;VFYTQNSAVQKVVKLRTWLKNEFYRLGNETWKGVFIFQGKLLEIRQKLEPKVKETLTAFSEVVVTEGPVLDCWTCLRITTRCFRGEYCREEDPRKAEQREITLFLVLLAEAGILASAVLLFYMCVSHRRKMQTIRKTLKKYLEKKLEELVGSADEEERKDSGPRK
;
A
#
# COMPACT_ATOMS: atom_id res chain seq x y z
N VAL A 1 -25.29 30.15 21.83
CA VAL A 1 -24.24 29.10 21.71
C VAL A 1 -24.82 27.77 21.20
N PHE A 2 -25.84 27.18 21.83
CA PHE A 2 -26.45 25.92 21.34
C PHE A 2 -27.14 26.04 19.96
N TYR A 3 -27.86 27.13 19.70
CA TYR A 3 -28.52 27.36 18.41
C TYR A 3 -27.53 27.53 17.23
N THR A 4 -26.40 28.19 17.46
CA THR A 4 -25.36 28.43 16.45
C THR A 4 -24.58 27.16 16.12
N GLN A 5 -24.35 26.30 17.10
CA GLN A 5 -23.69 25.00 16.91
C GLN A 5 -24.55 24.04 16.09
N ASN A 6 -25.88 24.05 16.30
CA ASN A 6 -26.81 23.26 15.49
C ASN A 6 -26.84 23.74 14.02
N SER A 7 -26.77 25.06 13.78
CA SER A 7 -26.71 25.65 12.44
C SER A 7 -25.44 25.25 11.66
N ALA A 8 -24.27 25.26 12.31
CA ALA A 8 -23.01 24.83 11.68
C ALA A 8 -23.06 23.35 11.32
N VAL A 9 -23.46 22.47 12.26
CA VAL A 9 -23.61 21.03 12.00
C VAL A 9 -24.54 20.76 10.82
N GLN A 10 -25.65 21.50 10.71
CA GLN A 10 -26.56 21.41 9.56
C GLN A 10 -25.89 21.76 8.23
N LYS A 11 -24.95 22.71 8.18
CA LYS A 11 -24.18 23.03 6.97
C LYS A 11 -23.28 21.86 6.54
N VAL A 12 -22.60 21.20 7.47
CA VAL A 12 -21.80 19.98 7.18
C VAL A 12 -22.69 18.84 6.70
N VAL A 13 -23.85 18.63 7.33
CA VAL A 13 -24.81 17.59 6.90
C VAL A 13 -25.32 17.87 5.49
N LYS A 14 -25.61 19.14 5.15
CA LYS A 14 -25.99 19.56 3.79
C LYS A 14 -24.87 19.30 2.79
N LEU A 15 -23.62 19.64 3.13
CA LEU A 15 -22.46 19.39 2.26
C LEU A 15 -22.25 17.89 2.01
N ARG A 16 -22.34 17.06 3.05
CA ARG A 16 -22.28 15.59 2.95
C ARG A 16 -23.38 15.04 2.04
N THR A 17 -24.60 15.54 2.21
CA THR A 17 -25.75 15.10 1.40
C THR A 17 -25.57 15.49 -0.06
N TRP A 18 -25.10 16.71 -0.33
CA TRP A 18 -24.78 17.17 -1.68
C TRP A 18 -23.72 16.29 -2.35
N LEU A 19 -22.61 16.01 -1.66
CA LEU A 19 -21.54 15.17 -2.19
C LEU A 19 -22.02 13.74 -2.48
N LYS A 20 -22.85 13.18 -1.59
CA LYS A 20 -23.48 11.86 -1.81
C LYS A 20 -24.35 11.86 -3.07
N ASN A 21 -25.11 12.93 -3.31
CA ASN A 21 -25.95 13.04 -4.51
C ASN A 21 -25.11 13.17 -5.79
N GLU A 22 -24.00 13.92 -5.75
CA GLU A 22 -23.08 14.02 -6.91
C GLU A 22 -22.44 12.66 -7.23
N PHE A 23 -21.99 11.90 -6.24
CA PHE A 23 -21.48 10.54 -6.47
C PHE A 23 -22.56 9.57 -6.97
N TYR A 24 -23.79 9.70 -6.46
CA TYR A 24 -24.90 8.87 -6.93
C TYR A 24 -25.23 9.15 -8.40
N ARG A 25 -25.27 10.43 -8.80
CA ARG A 25 -25.41 10.83 -10.21
C ARG A 25 -24.27 10.30 -11.06
N LEU A 26 -23.04 10.44 -10.57
CA LEU A 26 -21.86 9.93 -11.26
C LEU A 26 -21.92 8.41 -11.44
N GLY A 27 -22.42 7.67 -10.45
CA GLY A 27 -22.54 6.21 -10.51
C GLY A 27 -23.65 5.72 -11.44
N ASN A 28 -24.72 6.50 -11.63
CA ASN A 28 -25.86 6.13 -12.48
C ASN A 28 -25.67 6.47 -13.96
N GLU A 29 -24.65 7.26 -14.32
CA GLU A 29 -24.33 7.57 -15.71
C GLU A 29 -23.50 6.45 -16.36
N THR A 30 -23.79 6.14 -17.63
CA THR A 30 -22.99 5.17 -18.41
C THR A 30 -21.77 5.85 -19.01
N TRP A 31 -20.56 5.48 -18.57
CA TRP A 31 -19.31 6.13 -18.98
C TRP A 31 -18.64 5.43 -20.16
N LYS A 32 -18.33 6.19 -21.22
CA LYS A 32 -17.57 5.71 -22.38
C LYS A 32 -16.04 5.77 -22.17
N GLY A 33 -15.56 5.35 -21.00
CA GLY A 33 -14.14 5.24 -20.67
C GLY A 33 -13.67 6.03 -19.45
N VAL A 34 -12.48 5.68 -18.96
CA VAL A 34 -11.88 6.17 -17.70
C VAL A 34 -11.60 7.67 -17.71
N PHE A 35 -11.21 8.24 -18.86
CA PHE A 35 -10.88 9.66 -18.97
C PHE A 35 -12.08 10.59 -18.75
N ILE A 36 -13.28 10.20 -19.21
CA ILE A 36 -14.51 10.98 -19.00
C ILE A 36 -14.89 10.97 -17.52
N PHE A 37 -14.74 9.81 -16.87
CA PHE A 37 -14.99 9.65 -15.45
C PHE A 37 -14.01 10.49 -14.61
N GLN A 38 -12.72 10.49 -14.95
CA GLN A 38 -11.72 11.35 -14.30
C GLN A 38 -12.00 12.84 -14.49
N GLY A 39 -12.40 13.27 -15.69
CA GLY A 39 -12.80 14.66 -15.95
C GLY A 39 -14.00 15.09 -15.11
N LYS A 40 -14.98 14.21 -14.93
CA LYS A 40 -16.16 14.48 -14.09
C LYS A 40 -15.83 14.51 -12.60
N LEU A 41 -14.94 13.65 -12.13
CA LEU A 41 -14.40 13.73 -10.77
C LEU A 41 -13.64 15.04 -10.53
N LEU A 42 -12.87 15.52 -11.51
CA LEU A 42 -12.19 16.80 -11.42
C LEU A 42 -13.19 17.96 -11.32
N GLU A 43 -14.27 17.92 -12.11
CA GLU A 43 -15.36 18.89 -12.05
C GLU A 43 -16.04 18.91 -10.67
N ILE A 44 -16.33 17.74 -10.09
CA ILE A 44 -16.89 17.62 -8.73
C ILE A 44 -15.91 18.19 -7.70
N ARG A 45 -14.61 17.90 -7.82
CA ARG A 45 -13.56 18.42 -6.92
C ARG A 45 -13.51 19.96 -6.96
N GLN A 46 -13.51 20.55 -8.14
CA GLN A 46 -13.51 22.01 -8.32
C GLN A 46 -14.75 22.67 -7.70
N LYS A 47 -15.92 22.01 -7.75
CA LYS A 47 -17.15 22.49 -7.11
C LYS A 47 -17.18 22.27 -5.60
N LEU A 48 -16.49 21.23 -5.11
CA LEU A 48 -16.43 20.87 -3.69
C LEU A 48 -15.56 21.86 -2.91
N GLU A 49 -14.42 22.26 -3.46
CA GLU A 49 -13.45 23.15 -2.83
C GLU A 49 -14.07 24.47 -2.28
N PRO A 50 -14.81 25.27 -3.06
CA PRO A 50 -15.44 26.50 -2.54
C PRO A 50 -16.50 26.21 -1.48
N LYS A 51 -17.25 25.10 -1.59
CA LYS A 51 -18.27 24.71 -0.61
C LYS A 51 -17.67 24.27 0.72
N VAL A 52 -16.54 23.56 0.67
CA VAL A 52 -15.76 23.19 1.87
C VAL A 52 -15.21 24.44 2.53
N LYS A 53 -14.62 25.37 1.76
CA LYS A 53 -14.11 26.64 2.27
C LYS A 53 -15.20 27.45 2.97
N GLU A 54 -16.35 27.64 2.32
CA GLU A 54 -17.50 28.35 2.89
C GLU A 54 -18.00 27.69 4.19
N THR A 55 -18.11 26.36 4.18
CA THR A 55 -18.55 25.60 5.36
C THR A 55 -17.56 25.75 6.51
N LEU A 56 -16.26 25.61 6.25
CA LEU A 56 -15.20 25.77 7.25
C LEU A 56 -15.17 27.19 7.84
N THR A 57 -15.35 28.23 7.01
CA THR A 57 -15.46 29.62 7.48
C THR A 57 -16.68 29.79 8.39
N ALA A 58 -17.83 29.24 8.00
CA ALA A 58 -19.02 29.31 8.85
C ALA A 58 -18.87 28.55 10.17
N PHE A 59 -18.04 27.50 10.22
CA PHE A 59 -17.70 26.80 11.47
C PHE A 59 -16.72 27.58 12.34
N SER A 60 -15.76 28.28 11.74
CA SER A 60 -14.76 29.05 12.50
C SER A 60 -15.34 30.34 13.08
N GLU A 61 -16.34 30.93 12.44
CA GLU A 61 -17.08 32.10 12.97
C GLU A 61 -17.95 31.76 14.18
N VAL A 62 -18.42 30.51 14.30
CA VAL A 62 -19.09 30.05 15.52
C VAL A 62 -18.00 29.84 16.56
N VAL A 63 -17.90 30.74 17.53
CA VAL A 63 -16.99 30.63 18.68
C VAL A 63 -17.32 29.36 19.48
N VAL A 64 -16.78 28.23 19.04
CA VAL A 64 -16.79 26.95 19.75
C VAL A 64 -15.50 26.92 20.56
N THR A 65 -15.54 27.46 21.78
CA THR A 65 -14.39 27.38 22.70
C THR A 65 -14.12 25.96 23.19
N GLU A 66 -15.09 25.05 23.08
CA GLU A 66 -14.94 23.67 23.56
C GLU A 66 -15.80 22.73 22.70
N GLY A 67 -15.19 22.14 21.67
CA GLY A 67 -15.81 21.13 20.83
C GLY A 67 -14.75 20.25 20.18
N PRO A 68 -14.98 18.94 20.01
CA PRO A 68 -14.00 18.05 19.43
C PRO A 68 -13.68 18.47 17.99
N VAL A 69 -12.42 18.81 17.74
CA VAL A 69 -11.94 19.02 16.38
C VAL A 69 -11.73 17.63 15.77
N LEU A 70 -12.37 17.38 14.63
CA LEU A 70 -12.14 16.15 13.87
C LEU A 70 -10.90 16.35 12.99
N ASP A 71 -9.96 15.42 13.07
CA ASP A 71 -8.90 15.34 12.07
C ASP A 71 -9.51 14.94 10.72
N CYS A 72 -9.36 15.77 9.69
CA CYS A 72 -9.85 15.45 8.35
C CYS A 72 -9.10 14.28 7.69
N TRP A 73 -7.85 14.03 8.11
CA TRP A 73 -7.00 12.97 7.55
C TRP A 73 -7.29 11.62 8.20
N THR A 74 -7.34 11.57 9.53
CA THR A 74 -7.48 10.32 10.26
C THR A 74 -8.92 10.02 10.69
N CYS A 75 -9.85 10.98 10.53
CA CYS A 75 -11.21 10.94 11.10
C CYS A 75 -11.23 10.64 12.61
N LEU A 76 -10.07 10.73 13.27
CA LEU A 76 -9.93 10.53 14.70
C LEU A 76 -10.34 11.80 15.42
N ARG A 77 -11.07 11.60 16.52
CA ARG A 77 -11.53 12.67 17.39
C ARG A 77 -10.32 13.20 18.14
N ILE A 78 -9.80 14.35 17.75
CA ILE A 78 -8.72 15.00 18.49
C ILE A 78 -9.33 15.63 19.75
N THR A 79 -8.88 15.19 20.93
CA THR A 79 -9.31 15.70 22.25
C THR A 79 -8.45 16.87 22.74
N THR A 80 -7.64 17.47 21.86
CA THR A 80 -6.80 18.62 22.22
C THR A 80 -7.67 19.87 22.38
N ARG A 81 -7.43 20.63 23.45
CA ARG A 81 -8.14 21.88 23.74
C ARG A 81 -7.54 22.99 22.86
N CYS A 82 -8.17 23.37 21.74
CA CYS A 82 -7.78 24.60 21.00
C CYS A 82 -8.36 25.82 21.77
N PHE A 83 -7.52 26.54 22.51
CA PHE A 83 -7.90 27.81 23.15
C PHE A 83 -7.89 28.96 22.13
N ARG A 84 -8.95 29.77 22.15
CA ARG A 84 -9.18 31.06 21.46
C ARG A 84 -8.11 31.56 20.46
N GLY A 85 -8.58 31.84 19.24
CA GLY A 85 -8.25 33.12 18.60
C GLY A 85 -7.03 33.15 17.69
N GLU A 86 -6.74 32.08 16.99
CA GLU A 86 -6.22 32.01 15.62
C GLU A 86 -6.51 30.56 15.22
N TYR A 87 -6.63 30.24 13.94
CA TYR A 87 -6.65 28.85 13.52
C TYR A 87 -5.53 28.09 14.27
N CYS A 88 -5.74 26.82 14.62
CA CYS A 88 -4.66 25.91 15.03
C CYS A 88 -3.71 25.83 13.81
N ARG A 89 -2.88 26.88 13.68
CA ARG A 89 -1.98 27.25 12.59
C ARG A 89 -0.81 26.33 12.83
N GLU A 90 -0.83 25.16 12.20
CA GLU A 90 0.43 24.44 12.05
C GLU A 90 1.44 25.43 11.49
N GLU A 91 2.51 25.62 12.26
CA GLU A 91 3.62 26.51 11.95
C GLU A 91 4.12 26.20 10.53
N ASP A 92 3.88 27.14 9.62
CA ASP A 92 4.35 27.17 8.24
C ASP A 92 3.81 26.02 7.35
N PRO A 93 2.94 26.29 6.36
CA PRO A 93 2.40 25.26 5.46
C PRO A 93 3.49 24.46 4.72
N ARG A 94 4.67 25.07 4.54
CA ARG A 94 5.85 24.41 3.97
C ARG A 94 6.41 23.30 4.87
N LYS A 95 6.31 23.45 6.19
CA LYS A 95 6.81 22.48 7.18
C LYS A 95 5.90 21.25 7.27
N ALA A 96 4.58 21.47 7.15
CA ALA A 96 3.60 20.39 7.05
C ALA A 96 3.80 19.58 5.76
N GLU A 97 3.89 20.26 4.62
CA GLU A 97 4.15 19.63 3.31
C GLU A 97 5.49 18.86 3.29
N GLN A 98 6.57 19.44 3.84
CA GLN A 98 7.85 18.74 3.95
C GLN A 98 7.78 17.48 4.82
N ARG A 99 6.99 17.51 5.89
CA ARG A 99 6.80 16.36 6.77
C ARG A 99 6.05 15.24 6.08
N GLU A 100 5.02 15.58 5.30
CA GLU A 100 4.28 14.63 4.47
C GLU A 100 5.16 14.00 3.39
N ILE A 101 5.95 14.81 2.68
CA ILE A 101 6.90 14.32 1.67
C ILE A 101 7.94 13.39 2.31
N THR A 102 8.47 13.77 3.47
CA THR A 102 9.46 12.95 4.20
C THR A 102 8.87 11.61 4.62
N LEU A 103 7.66 11.59 5.19
CA LEU A 103 6.97 10.35 5.56
C LEU A 103 6.72 9.46 4.35
N PHE A 104 6.31 10.05 3.22
CA PHE A 104 6.10 9.32 1.98
C PHE A 104 7.40 8.69 1.44
N LEU A 105 8.51 9.44 1.47
CA LEU A 105 9.83 8.93 1.06
C LEU A 105 10.33 7.80 1.96
N VAL A 106 10.11 7.90 3.27
CA VAL A 106 10.46 6.83 4.23
C VAL A 106 9.65 5.57 3.93
N LEU A 107 8.34 5.69 3.71
CA LEU A 107 7.49 4.54 3.36
C LEU A 107 7.92 3.86 2.05
N LEU A 108 8.28 4.66 1.03
CA LEU A 108 8.80 4.11 -0.23
C LEU A 108 10.14 3.40 -0.04
N ALA A 109 11.03 3.97 0.77
CA ALA A 109 12.32 3.35 1.08
C ALA A 109 12.14 2.03 1.84
N GLU A 110 11.29 2.00 2.86
CA GLU A 110 10.97 0.78 3.62
C GLU A 110 10.34 -0.29 2.73
N ALA A 111 9.38 0.08 1.89
CA ALA A 111 8.77 -0.83 0.93
C ALA A 111 9.81 -1.40 -0.05
N GLY A 112 10.72 -0.56 -0.55
CA GLY A 112 11.82 -0.97 -1.43
C GLY A 112 12.79 -1.94 -0.76
N ILE A 113 13.16 -1.68 0.50
CA ILE A 113 14.04 -2.56 1.29
C ILE A 113 13.36 -3.91 1.54
N LEU A 114 12.09 -3.90 1.96
CA LEU A 114 11.33 -5.12 2.22
C LEU A 114 11.15 -5.94 0.94
N ALA A 115 10.79 -5.31 -0.18
CA ALA A 115 10.67 -5.98 -1.47
C ALA A 115 12.01 -6.61 -1.90
N SER A 116 13.11 -5.89 -1.73
CA SER A 116 14.46 -6.37 -2.05
C SER A 116 14.84 -7.58 -1.18
N ALA A 117 14.57 -7.51 0.13
CA ALA A 117 14.82 -8.62 1.05
C ALA A 117 14.01 -9.87 0.68
N VAL A 118 12.72 -9.70 0.33
CA VAL A 118 11.86 -10.81 -0.12
C VAL A 118 12.37 -11.41 -1.43
N LEU A 119 12.80 -10.57 -2.38
CA LEU A 119 13.35 -11.03 -3.66
C LEU A 119 14.63 -11.84 -3.45
N LEU A 120 15.56 -11.35 -2.62
CA LEU A 120 16.79 -12.06 -2.27
C LEU A 120 16.48 -13.37 -1.57
N PHE A 121 15.53 -13.39 -0.63
CA PHE A 121 15.10 -14.61 0.04
C PHE A 121 14.54 -15.63 -0.96
N TYR A 122 13.68 -15.19 -1.88
CA TYR A 122 13.12 -16.04 -2.92
C TYR A 122 14.21 -16.62 -3.83
N MET A 123 15.16 -15.79 -4.27
CA MET A 123 16.29 -16.22 -5.09
C MET A 123 17.19 -17.22 -4.35
N CYS A 124 17.50 -16.98 -3.07
CA CYS A 124 18.27 -17.88 -2.22
C CYS A 124 17.58 -19.25 -2.07
N VAL A 125 16.28 -19.27 -1.80
CA VAL A 125 15.50 -20.51 -1.68
C VAL A 125 15.44 -21.25 -3.02
N SER A 126 15.15 -20.53 -4.11
CA SER A 126 15.11 -21.09 -5.46
C SER A 126 16.44 -21.70 -5.87
N HIS A 127 17.54 -20.97 -5.64
CA HIS A 127 18.89 -21.43 -5.92
C HIS A 127 19.26 -22.65 -5.07
N ARG A 128 18.94 -22.65 -3.76
CA ARG A 128 19.17 -23.80 -2.88
C ARG A 128 18.42 -25.04 -3.36
N ARG A 129 17.15 -24.89 -3.78
CA ARG A 129 16.35 -25.99 -4.35
C ARG A 129 16.99 -26.53 -5.64
N LYS A 130 17.39 -25.65 -6.57
CA LYS A 130 18.07 -26.05 -7.81
C LYS A 130 19.37 -26.80 -7.53
N MET A 131 20.20 -26.30 -6.61
CA MET A 131 21.47 -26.93 -6.25
C MET A 131 21.27 -28.32 -5.62
N GLN A 132 20.23 -28.49 -4.79
CA GLN A 132 19.86 -29.80 -4.25
C GLN A 132 19.46 -30.79 -5.34
N THR A 133 18.69 -30.36 -6.33
CA THR A 133 18.31 -31.21 -7.47
C THR A 133 19.54 -31.62 -8.28
N ILE A 134 20.43 -30.67 -8.62
CA ILE A 134 21.66 -30.95 -9.36
C ILE A 134 22.54 -31.95 -8.60
N ARG A 135 22.74 -31.75 -7.28
CA ARG A 135 23.51 -32.68 -6.45
C ARG A 135 22.91 -34.10 -6.45
N LYS A 136 21.58 -34.23 -6.36
CA LYS A 136 20.91 -35.53 -6.41
C LYS A 136 21.11 -36.22 -7.76
N THR A 137 20.97 -35.49 -8.86
CA THR A 137 21.19 -36.03 -10.20
C THR A 137 22.64 -36.45 -10.42
N LEU A 138 23.60 -35.63 -9.99
CA LEU A 138 25.02 -35.94 -10.10
C LEU A 138 25.40 -37.16 -9.27
N LYS A 139 24.88 -37.28 -8.04
CA LYS A 139 25.11 -38.47 -7.20
C LYS A 139 24.60 -39.74 -7.87
N LYS A 140 23.37 -39.72 -8.41
CA LYS A 140 22.81 -40.85 -9.17
C LYS A 140 23.63 -41.21 -10.40
N TYR A 141 24.12 -40.20 -11.12
CA TYR A 141 24.97 -40.43 -12.30
C TYR A 141 26.29 -41.10 -11.91
N LEU A 142 26.89 -40.67 -10.80
CA LEU A 142 28.15 -41.23 -10.30
C LEU A 142 27.98 -42.66 -9.77
N GLU A 143 26.91 -42.92 -9.01
CA GLU A 143 26.55 -44.28 -8.54
C GLU A 143 26.35 -45.23 -9.73
N LYS A 144 25.58 -44.82 -10.75
CA LYS A 144 25.38 -45.62 -11.96
C LYS A 144 26.69 -45.90 -12.71
N LYS A 145 27.56 -44.90 -12.83
CA LYS A 145 28.86 -45.06 -13.50
C LYS A 145 29.78 -46.00 -12.72
N LEU A 146 29.74 -45.96 -11.39
CA LEU A 146 30.49 -46.86 -10.53
C LEU A 146 30.00 -48.31 -10.66
N GLU A 147 28.68 -48.53 -10.68
CA GLU A 147 28.08 -49.86 -10.92
C GLU A 147 28.46 -50.43 -12.29
N GLU A 148 28.46 -49.63 -13.36
CA GLU A 148 28.91 -50.04 -14.70
C GLU A 148 30.39 -50.48 -14.70
N LEU A 149 31.27 -49.73 -14.01
CA LEU A 149 32.70 -50.05 -13.90
C LEU A 149 32.96 -51.34 -13.12
N VAL A 150 32.33 -51.50 -11.95
CA VAL A 150 32.45 -52.72 -11.13
C VAL A 150 31.94 -53.94 -11.89
N GLY A 151 30.77 -53.82 -12.54
CA GLY A 151 30.22 -54.92 -13.35
C GLY A 151 31.13 -55.33 -14.51
N SER A 152 31.81 -54.38 -15.16
CA SER A 152 32.79 -54.71 -16.21
C SER A 152 34.05 -55.40 -15.68
N ALA A 153 34.52 -55.04 -14.48
CA ALA A 153 35.67 -55.68 -13.84
C ALA A 153 35.34 -57.12 -13.41
N ASP A 154 34.16 -57.34 -12.83
CA ASP A 154 33.69 -58.69 -12.45
C ASP A 154 33.53 -59.61 -13.68
N GLU A 155 33.10 -59.07 -14.83
CA GLU A 155 33.03 -59.83 -16.08
C GLU A 155 34.41 -60.16 -16.68
N GLU A 156 35.39 -59.28 -16.55
CA GLU A 156 36.77 -59.56 -16.96
C GLU A 156 37.42 -60.64 -16.08
N GLU A 157 37.26 -60.58 -14.75
CA GLU A 157 37.78 -61.60 -13.83
C GLU A 157 37.16 -62.99 -14.06
N ARG A 158 35.87 -63.06 -14.40
CA ARG A 158 35.20 -64.33 -14.75
C ARG A 158 35.68 -64.91 -16.09
N LYS A 159 36.14 -64.08 -17.03
CA LYS A 159 36.70 -64.54 -18.31
C LYS A 159 38.13 -65.04 -18.16
N ASP A 160 38.92 -64.47 -17.25
CA ASP A 160 40.30 -64.91 -16.98
C ASP A 160 40.38 -66.19 -16.11
N SER A 161 39.36 -66.46 -15.30
CA SER A 161 39.26 -67.65 -14.45
C SER A 161 38.58 -68.87 -15.11
N GLY A 162 38.23 -68.80 -16.40
CA GLY A 162 37.74 -69.95 -17.18
C GLY A 162 38.81 -71.06 -17.30
N PRO A 163 38.42 -72.35 -17.35
CA PRO A 163 39.37 -73.45 -17.20
C PRO A 163 40.41 -73.43 -18.33
N ARG A 164 41.69 -73.23 -17.97
CA ARG A 164 42.80 -73.62 -18.85
C ARG A 164 42.78 -75.15 -18.96
N LYS A 165 42.78 -75.63 -20.21
CA LYS A 165 42.78 -77.04 -20.63
C LYS A 165 43.58 -77.96 -19.73
#